data_AF-A0AAP5LQQ1-F1
#
_entry.id   AF-A0AAP5LQQ1-F1
#
_cell.length_a   1.000
_cell.length_b   1.000
_cell.length_c   1.000
_cell.angle_alpha   90.00
_cell.angle_beta   90.00
_cell.angle_gamma   90.00
#
_symmetry.space_group_name_H-M   'P 1'
#
loop_
_entity.id
_entity.type
_entity.pdbx_description
1 polymer ?
#
loop_
_entity_poly.entity_id
_entity_poly.type
_entity_poly.pdbx_seq_one_letter_code
_entity_poly.pdbx_strand_id
1 'polypeptide(L)'
;MRVTCEAGTGFTIGMIALQPKALDADCSSSQITHVVDPERIAIPYVEDEAYGACFDTMSMMEGTYQEEFGKSYDVEFTIDVDKNGYITEFEHTFPLERYIDLVQTQSYQVIRTNWRGRTFHVMTYGYPEEVRNPNNVIYRCTNEEDVFVVGEIVPYSTTSTTGQRYGMLHFRALISARDDLYPLSYMCKPDFDLTIHASES
;
A
#
# COMPACT_ATOMS: atom_id res chain seq x y z
N MET A 1 -6.27 9.97 -0.91
CA MET A 1 -5.38 8.95 -1.47
C MET A 1 -6.15 8.33 -2.59
N ARG A 2 -5.55 8.26 -3.77
CA ARG A 2 -6.20 7.62 -4.91
C ARG A 2 -5.81 6.15 -4.96
N VAL A 3 -6.81 5.31 -5.14
CA VAL A 3 -6.66 3.88 -5.33
C VAL A 3 -7.44 3.52 -6.57
N THR A 4 -6.74 3.25 -7.67
CA THR A 4 -7.36 2.79 -8.91
C THR A 4 -7.33 1.27 -8.96
N CYS A 5 -8.31 0.69 -9.65
CA CYS A 5 -8.39 -0.73 -9.92
C CYS A 5 -9.05 -0.91 -11.29
N GLU A 6 -8.33 -1.54 -12.21
CA GLU A 6 -8.80 -1.89 -13.54
C GLU A 6 -8.90 -3.41 -13.63
N ALA A 7 -10.12 -3.92 -13.65
CA ALA A 7 -10.43 -5.33 -13.73
C ALA A 7 -10.77 -5.73 -15.16
N GLY A 8 -9.95 -6.61 -15.75
CA GLY A 8 -10.17 -7.21 -17.06
C GLY A 8 -10.31 -8.73 -16.99
N THR A 9 -10.42 -9.38 -18.15
CA THR A 9 -10.48 -10.84 -18.24
C THR A 9 -9.13 -11.47 -17.87
N GLY A 10 -9.01 -11.95 -16.64
CA GLY A 10 -7.85 -12.71 -16.17
C GLY A 10 -6.72 -11.89 -15.54
N PHE A 11 -6.84 -10.56 -15.47
CA PHE A 11 -5.93 -9.71 -14.70
C PHE A 11 -6.68 -8.53 -14.07
N THR A 12 -6.19 -8.08 -12.93
CA THR A 12 -6.69 -6.89 -12.25
C THR A 12 -5.49 -6.15 -11.72
N ILE A 13 -5.27 -4.94 -12.24
CA ILE A 13 -4.14 -4.09 -11.88
C ILE A 13 -4.71 -2.90 -11.15
N GLY A 14 -4.11 -2.53 -10.03
CA GLY A 14 -4.42 -1.29 -9.36
C GLY A 14 -3.17 -0.51 -9.02
N MET A 15 -3.39 0.75 -8.70
CA MET A 15 -2.35 1.71 -8.41
C MET A 15 -2.78 2.54 -7.19
N ILE A 16 -1.84 2.76 -6.28
CA ILE A 16 -2.06 3.56 -5.07
C ILE A 16 -1.14 4.76 -5.11
N ALA A 17 -1.71 5.96 -5.29
CA ALA A 17 -0.98 7.21 -5.25
C ALA A 17 -0.95 7.77 -3.83
N LEU A 18 0.23 7.80 -3.21
CA LEU A 18 0.45 8.13 -1.80
C LEU A 18 0.63 9.62 -1.52
N GLN A 19 1.13 10.36 -2.51
CA GLN A 19 1.31 11.81 -2.41
C GLN A 19 0.26 12.55 -3.26
N PRO A 20 -0.20 13.72 -2.82
CA PRO A 20 -1.11 14.54 -3.61
C PRO A 20 -0.37 15.10 -4.84
N LYS A 21 -0.48 14.42 -5.99
CA LYS A 21 -0.12 14.97 -7.31
C LYS A 21 -1.36 15.67 -7.89
N ALA A 22 -1.16 16.58 -8.85
CA ALA A 22 -2.27 17.08 -9.67
C ALA A 22 -2.82 15.89 -10.48
N LEU A 23 -3.94 15.34 -10.03
CA LEU A 23 -4.61 14.24 -10.71
C LEU A 23 -5.50 14.85 -11.80
N ASP A 24 -5.15 14.61 -13.06
CA ASP A 24 -5.93 15.04 -14.23
C ASP A 24 -7.14 14.13 -14.52
N ALA A 25 -7.27 13.01 -13.79
CA ALA A 25 -8.25 11.98 -14.09
C ALA A 25 -9.55 12.17 -13.30
N ASP A 26 -10.63 12.48 -14.02
CA ASP A 26 -12.00 12.52 -13.52
C ASP A 26 -12.46 11.11 -13.10
N CYS A 27 -12.83 10.93 -11.82
CA CYS A 27 -13.38 9.68 -11.29
C CYS A 27 -14.91 9.59 -11.42
N SER A 28 -15.56 10.51 -12.14
CA SER A 28 -17.02 10.51 -12.33
C SER A 28 -17.56 9.22 -12.96
N SER A 29 -16.72 8.45 -13.65
CA SER A 29 -17.07 7.15 -14.26
C SER A 29 -16.77 5.93 -13.39
N SER A 30 -16.27 6.09 -12.16
CA SER A 30 -15.95 4.98 -11.26
C SER A 30 -17.19 4.11 -11.02
N GLN A 31 -17.02 2.79 -11.12
CA GLN A 31 -18.07 1.80 -10.92
C GLN A 31 -18.11 1.27 -9.48
N ILE A 32 -17.30 1.81 -8.56
CA ILE A 32 -17.17 1.30 -7.19
C ILE A 32 -18.49 1.26 -6.42
N THR A 33 -19.36 2.27 -6.61
CA THR A 33 -20.68 2.34 -5.95
C THR A 33 -21.69 1.33 -6.49
N HIS A 34 -21.39 0.64 -7.60
CA HIS A 34 -22.23 -0.45 -8.08
C HIS A 34 -21.97 -1.77 -7.32
N VAL A 35 -20.83 -1.87 -6.64
CA VAL A 35 -20.37 -3.11 -6.00
C VAL A 35 -20.07 -2.95 -4.51
N VAL A 36 -19.86 -1.72 -4.02
CA VAL A 36 -19.68 -1.39 -2.60
C VAL A 36 -20.73 -0.36 -2.19
N ASP A 37 -21.29 -0.56 -0.99
CA ASP A 37 -22.18 0.41 -0.34
C ASP A 37 -21.47 1.78 -0.20
N PRO A 38 -22.04 2.89 -0.71
CA PRO A 38 -21.46 4.23 -0.58
C PRO A 38 -21.03 4.62 0.84
N GLU A 39 -21.73 4.17 1.88
CA GLU A 39 -21.36 4.48 3.27
C GLU A 39 -20.06 3.81 3.72
N ARG A 40 -19.65 2.74 3.02
CA ARG A 40 -18.41 1.99 3.29
C ARG A 40 -17.23 2.47 2.46
N ILE A 41 -17.45 3.32 1.46
CA ILE A 41 -16.40 3.89 0.61
C ILE A 41 -15.71 5.03 1.38
N ALA A 42 -14.92 4.64 2.38
CA ALA A 42 -14.26 5.51 3.33
C ALA A 42 -12.91 4.93 3.75
N ILE A 43 -11.91 5.79 3.98
CA ILE A 43 -10.67 5.42 4.68
C ILE A 43 -10.78 6.02 6.09
N PRO A 44 -11.10 5.22 7.12
CA PRO A 44 -11.26 5.73 8.47
C PRO A 44 -9.92 6.20 9.05
N TYR A 45 -10.01 7.21 9.90
CA TYR A 45 -8.93 7.63 10.78
C TYR A 45 -9.16 7.05 12.17
N VAL A 46 -8.17 6.35 12.71
CA VAL A 46 -8.22 5.69 14.01
C VAL A 46 -7.05 6.18 14.86
N GLU A 47 -7.30 6.42 16.14
CA GLU A 47 -6.24 6.67 17.12
C GLU A 47 -6.03 5.41 17.94
N ASP A 48 -4.84 4.81 17.84
CA ASP A 48 -4.43 3.65 18.62
C ASP A 48 -2.94 3.79 18.94
N GLU A 49 -2.63 4.29 20.14
CA GLU A 49 -1.26 4.55 20.57
C GLU A 49 -0.41 3.29 20.68
N ALA A 50 -1.04 2.13 20.85
CA ALA A 50 -0.36 0.85 21.04
C ALA A 50 -0.13 0.09 19.73
N TYR A 51 -0.76 0.52 18.63
CA TYR A 51 -0.69 -0.16 17.33
C TYR A 51 0.75 -0.39 16.87
N GLY A 52 1.62 0.60 17.07
CA GLY A 52 3.02 0.59 16.68
C GLY A 52 3.83 -0.54 17.30
N ALA A 53 3.40 -1.10 18.44
CA ALA A 53 4.08 -2.22 19.07
C ALA A 53 4.07 -3.50 18.21
N CYS A 54 3.15 -3.63 17.24
CA CYS A 54 3.17 -4.78 16.33
C CYS A 54 4.43 -4.80 15.45
N PHE A 55 4.97 -3.63 15.10
CA PHE A 55 6.14 -3.49 14.26
C PHE A 55 7.45 -3.88 14.96
N ASP A 56 7.48 -3.91 16.30
CA ASP A 56 8.65 -4.33 17.06
C ASP A 56 8.96 -5.82 16.92
N THR A 57 7.97 -6.61 16.46
CA THR A 57 8.14 -8.05 16.20
C THR A 57 8.64 -8.37 14.79
N MET A 58 8.68 -7.38 13.91
CA MET A 58 9.09 -7.54 12.51
C MET A 58 10.59 -7.33 12.34
N SER A 59 11.16 -7.95 11.31
CA SER A 59 12.55 -7.72 10.94
C SER A 59 12.68 -6.37 10.24
N MET A 60 13.66 -5.55 10.64
CA MET A 60 14.00 -4.32 9.92
C MET A 60 15.24 -4.55 9.06
N MET A 61 15.18 -4.14 7.80
CA MET A 61 16.30 -4.28 6.87
C MET A 61 17.41 -3.27 7.15
N GLU A 62 18.65 -3.65 6.82
CA GLU A 62 19.81 -2.78 6.96
C GLU A 62 19.77 -1.62 5.95
N GLY A 63 19.50 -1.94 4.68
CA GLY A 63 19.37 -0.96 3.61
C GLY A 63 18.03 -0.21 3.63
N THR A 64 17.98 0.89 2.90
CA THR A 64 16.69 1.51 2.53
C THR A 64 15.93 0.62 1.56
N TYR A 65 14.63 0.89 1.40
CA TYR A 65 13.80 0.28 0.36
C TYR A 65 14.53 0.26 -0.99
N GLN A 66 15.01 1.41 -1.48
CA GLN A 66 15.70 1.50 -2.78
C GLN A 66 17.01 0.72 -2.82
N GLU A 67 17.77 0.71 -1.72
CA GLU A 67 19.06 0.01 -1.65
C GLU A 67 18.88 -1.51 -1.66
N GLU A 68 17.75 -2.00 -1.14
CA GLU A 68 17.39 -3.40 -1.02
C GLU A 68 16.72 -3.98 -2.27
N PHE A 69 16.29 -3.11 -3.19
CA PHE A 69 15.71 -3.51 -4.47
C PHE A 69 16.69 -4.34 -5.30
N GLY A 70 16.26 -5.53 -5.73
CA GLY A 70 17.09 -6.50 -6.46
C GLY A 70 18.15 -7.21 -5.61
N LYS A 71 18.13 -7.03 -4.28
CA LYS A 71 19.04 -7.70 -3.33
C LYS A 71 18.30 -8.57 -2.32
N SER A 72 17.22 -8.07 -1.74
CA SER A 72 16.39 -8.82 -0.77
C SER A 72 14.97 -9.04 -1.25
N TYR A 73 14.49 -8.20 -2.18
CA TYR A 73 13.18 -8.34 -2.79
C TYR A 73 13.19 -7.91 -4.25
N ASP A 74 12.12 -8.26 -4.93
CA ASP A 74 11.74 -7.75 -6.24
C ASP A 74 10.27 -7.30 -6.21
N VAL A 75 9.79 -6.66 -7.27
CA VAL A 75 8.40 -6.19 -7.38
C VAL A 75 7.78 -6.72 -8.67
N GLU A 76 6.49 -7.00 -8.64
CA GLU A 76 5.76 -7.40 -9.86
C GLU A 76 5.68 -6.24 -10.85
N PHE A 77 5.54 -5.03 -10.31
CA PHE A 77 5.28 -3.78 -11.03
C PHE A 77 6.03 -2.61 -10.40
N THR A 78 5.76 -1.40 -10.88
CA THR A 78 6.52 -0.22 -10.49
C THR A 78 6.18 0.23 -9.07
N ILE A 79 7.21 0.62 -8.33
CA ILE A 79 7.08 1.43 -7.12
C ILE A 79 7.85 2.72 -7.37
N ASP A 80 7.11 3.81 -7.48
CA ASP A 80 7.65 5.13 -7.77
C ASP A 80 8.15 5.81 -6.50
N VAL A 81 9.31 6.42 -6.65
CA VAL A 81 10.05 7.11 -5.59
C VAL A 81 10.39 8.52 -6.04
N ASP A 82 10.27 9.48 -5.14
CA ASP A 82 10.70 10.85 -5.41
C ASP A 82 12.24 10.95 -5.42
N LYS A 83 12.74 12.13 -5.77
CA LYS A 83 14.18 12.43 -5.80
C LYS A 83 14.89 12.27 -4.46
N ASN A 84 14.16 12.19 -3.34
CA ASN A 84 14.69 12.05 -2.00
C ASN A 84 14.57 10.61 -1.47
N GLY A 85 13.97 9.69 -2.26
CA GLY A 85 13.78 8.28 -1.89
C GLY A 85 12.46 7.98 -1.19
N TYR A 86 11.51 8.92 -1.14
CA TYR A 86 10.18 8.66 -0.57
C TYR A 86 9.24 8.08 -1.62
N ILE A 87 8.45 7.08 -1.22
CA ILE A 87 7.51 6.43 -2.13
C ILE A 87 6.35 7.36 -2.44
N THR A 88 6.04 7.51 -3.73
CA THR A 88 4.97 8.36 -4.21
C THR A 88 3.78 7.57 -4.72
N GLU A 89 4.03 6.37 -5.25
CA GLU A 89 3.02 5.52 -5.86
C GLU A 89 3.52 4.08 -5.94
N PHE A 90 2.61 3.12 -5.95
CA PHE A 90 2.94 1.73 -6.29
C PHE A 90 1.77 1.03 -6.97
N GLU A 91 2.12 0.09 -7.83
CA GLU A 91 1.19 -0.79 -8.54
C GLU A 91 1.04 -2.13 -7.79
N HIS A 92 -0.12 -2.76 -7.93
CA HIS A 92 -0.39 -4.07 -7.36
C HIS A 92 -1.35 -4.88 -8.24
N THR A 93 -1.27 -6.20 -8.15
CA THR A 93 -2.27 -7.13 -8.69
C THR A 93 -2.97 -7.85 -7.57
N PHE A 94 -4.29 -7.76 -7.54
CA PHE A 94 -5.12 -8.65 -6.74
C PHE A 94 -6.42 -8.94 -7.47
N PRO A 95 -7.07 -10.09 -7.23
CA PRO A 95 -8.38 -10.37 -7.78
C PRO A 95 -9.39 -9.25 -7.45
N LEU A 96 -10.31 -8.97 -8.37
CA LEU A 96 -11.35 -7.94 -8.18
C LEU A 96 -12.14 -8.13 -6.89
N GLU A 97 -12.48 -9.38 -6.53
CA GLU A 97 -13.20 -9.68 -5.29
C GLU A 97 -12.42 -9.24 -4.04
N ARG A 98 -11.08 -9.34 -4.08
CA ARG A 98 -10.23 -8.91 -2.97
C ARG A 98 -10.21 -7.38 -2.87
N TYR A 99 -10.16 -6.67 -4.00
CA TYR A 99 -10.26 -5.22 -4.00
C TYR A 99 -11.55 -4.75 -3.33
N ILE A 100 -12.67 -5.30 -3.79
CA ILE A 100 -14.01 -4.96 -3.29
C ILE A 100 -14.08 -5.24 -1.79
N ASP A 101 -13.58 -6.39 -1.33
CA ASP A 101 -13.59 -6.73 0.08
C ASP A 101 -12.71 -5.80 0.93
N LEU A 102 -11.51 -5.43 0.47
CA LEU A 102 -10.65 -4.47 1.16
C LEU A 102 -11.31 -3.09 1.34
N VAL A 103 -12.02 -2.60 0.33
CA VAL A 103 -12.80 -1.36 0.43
C VAL A 103 -13.99 -1.54 1.37
N GLN A 104 -14.77 -2.59 1.17
CA GLN A 104 -16.01 -2.86 1.92
C GLN A 104 -15.78 -3.15 3.41
N THR A 105 -14.65 -3.72 3.76
CA THR A 105 -14.22 -3.97 5.14
C THR A 105 -13.46 -2.80 5.74
N GLN A 106 -13.24 -1.72 4.98
CA GLN A 106 -12.43 -0.57 5.35
C GLN A 106 -11.04 -1.00 5.82
N SER A 107 -10.43 -1.95 5.13
CA SER A 107 -9.07 -2.44 5.42
C SER A 107 -8.00 -1.42 5.06
N TYR A 108 -8.30 -0.48 4.16
CA TYR A 108 -7.53 0.75 4.01
C TYR A 108 -7.86 1.70 5.15
N GLN A 109 -6.92 1.94 6.06
CA GLN A 109 -7.11 2.76 7.26
C GLN A 109 -5.88 3.64 7.50
N VAL A 110 -6.13 4.82 8.08
CA VAL A 110 -5.07 5.65 8.65
C VAL A 110 -5.12 5.51 10.17
N ILE A 111 -4.02 5.05 10.78
CA ILE A 111 -3.93 4.82 12.21
C ILE A 111 -2.85 5.72 12.79
N ARG A 112 -3.22 6.64 13.69
CA ARG A 112 -2.26 7.39 14.49
C ARG A 112 -1.77 6.53 15.64
N THR A 113 -0.47 6.37 15.75
CA THR A 113 0.18 5.55 16.79
C THR A 113 1.46 6.20 17.29
N ASN A 114 1.94 5.74 18.46
CA ASN A 114 3.31 5.98 18.88
C ASN A 114 4.16 4.75 18.54
N TRP A 115 5.36 4.97 18.00
CA TRP A 115 6.33 3.92 17.74
C TRP A 115 7.73 4.48 17.90
N ARG A 116 8.61 3.75 18.61
CA ARG A 116 10.00 4.17 18.90
C ARG A 116 10.12 5.59 19.47
N GLY A 117 9.16 6.00 20.32
CA GLY A 117 9.17 7.30 20.98
C GLY A 117 8.73 8.49 20.10
N ARG A 118 8.22 8.24 18.89
CA ARG A 118 7.70 9.26 17.97
C ARG A 118 6.27 8.91 17.54
N THR A 119 5.47 9.92 17.23
CA THR A 119 4.13 9.73 16.64
C THR A 119 4.26 9.49 15.13
N PHE A 120 3.54 8.48 14.64
CA PHE A 120 3.43 8.12 13.23
C PHE A 120 1.96 7.97 12.82
N HIS A 121 1.70 8.12 11.53
CA HIS A 121 0.49 7.71 10.84
C HIS A 121 0.79 6.46 10.02
N VAL A 122 0.09 5.37 10.29
CA VAL A 122 0.16 4.11 9.54
C VAL A 122 -0.97 4.09 8.53
N MET A 123 -0.65 3.98 7.25
CA MET A 123 -1.61 3.71 6.19
C MET A 123 -1.57 2.23 5.84
N THR A 124 -2.68 1.51 5.98
CA THR A 124 -2.79 0.07 5.69
C THR A 124 -3.30 -0.20 4.28
N TYR A 125 -2.81 -1.29 3.66
CA TYR A 125 -3.20 -1.72 2.29
C TYR A 125 -3.61 -3.19 2.22
N GLY A 126 -3.91 -3.80 3.37
CA GLY A 126 -4.31 -5.19 3.50
C GLY A 126 -5.11 -5.41 4.77
N TYR A 127 -5.55 -6.64 5.00
CA TYR A 127 -6.30 -6.95 6.22
C TYR A 127 -5.41 -6.77 7.46
N PRO A 128 -6.00 -6.45 8.63
CA PRO A 128 -5.23 -6.20 9.85
C PRO A 128 -4.22 -7.30 10.20
N GLU A 129 -4.58 -8.56 10.01
CA GLU A 129 -3.72 -9.72 10.25
C GLU A 129 -2.56 -9.84 9.25
N GLU A 130 -2.74 -9.39 8.01
CA GLU A 130 -1.67 -9.34 7.01
C GLU A 130 -0.69 -8.21 7.33
N VAL A 131 -1.20 -7.05 7.77
CA VAL A 131 -0.36 -5.91 8.15
C VAL A 131 0.48 -6.20 9.39
N ARG A 132 -0.12 -6.86 10.39
CA ARG A 132 0.52 -7.17 11.69
C ARG A 132 1.28 -8.49 11.70
N ASN A 133 1.45 -9.13 10.54
CA ASN A 133 2.16 -10.39 10.46
C ASN A 133 3.63 -10.20 10.86
N PRO A 134 4.15 -10.91 11.89
CA PRO A 134 5.53 -10.75 12.36
C PRO A 134 6.57 -11.19 11.32
N ASN A 135 6.17 -11.97 10.30
CA ASN A 135 7.04 -12.34 9.20
C ASN A 135 7.20 -11.24 8.14
N ASN A 136 6.46 -10.15 8.26
CA ASN A 136 6.69 -8.97 7.44
C ASN A 136 8.05 -8.37 7.74
N VAL A 137 8.54 -7.62 6.76
CA VAL A 137 9.83 -6.95 6.78
C VAL A 137 9.59 -5.44 6.68
N ILE A 138 10.35 -4.68 7.46
CA ILE A 138 10.29 -3.22 7.48
C ILE A 138 11.49 -2.65 6.72
N TYR A 139 11.21 -1.79 5.75
CA TYR A 139 12.20 -1.02 5.02
C TYR A 139 12.07 0.44 5.39
N ARG A 140 13.17 1.09 5.74
CA ARG A 140 13.24 2.54 5.83
C ARG A 140 13.23 3.14 4.41
N CYS A 141 12.45 4.18 4.14
CA CYS A 141 12.52 4.87 2.85
C CYS A 141 13.85 5.62 2.70
N THR A 142 14.29 6.27 3.77
CA THR A 142 15.53 7.05 3.82
C THR A 142 16.28 6.77 5.12
N ASN A 143 17.48 7.36 5.26
CA ASN A 143 18.25 7.29 6.51
C ASN A 143 17.66 8.15 7.65
N GLU A 144 16.63 8.97 7.39
CA GLU A 144 16.01 9.85 8.39
C GLU A 144 15.05 9.11 9.33
N GLU A 145 14.69 7.85 9.01
CA GLU A 145 13.81 7.01 9.83
C GLU A 145 12.46 7.69 10.16
N ASP A 146 11.96 8.49 9.23
CA ASP A 146 10.70 9.22 9.33
C ASP A 146 9.58 8.61 8.48
N VAL A 147 9.92 7.72 7.53
CA VAL A 147 9.01 6.97 6.69
C VAL A 147 9.51 5.55 6.48
N PHE A 148 8.61 4.57 6.65
CA PHE A 148 8.89 3.15 6.51
C PHE A 148 7.83 2.43 5.67
N VAL A 149 8.24 1.35 5.05
CA VAL A 149 7.39 0.40 4.33
C VAL A 149 7.33 -0.89 5.13
N VAL A 150 6.12 -1.40 5.33
CA VAL A 150 5.90 -2.78 5.77
C VAL A 150 5.59 -3.61 4.54
N GLY A 151 6.42 -4.60 4.27
CA GLY A 151 6.29 -5.50 3.12
C GLY A 151 6.24 -6.95 3.53
N GLU A 152 5.42 -7.73 2.82
CA GLU A 152 5.45 -9.18 2.87
C GLU A 152 6.27 -9.70 1.69
N ILE A 153 7.19 -10.64 1.94
CA ILE A 153 8.01 -11.26 0.90
C ILE A 153 7.36 -12.59 0.49
N VAL A 154 6.70 -12.60 -0.66
CA VAL A 154 6.01 -13.77 -1.20
C VAL A 154 6.94 -14.51 -2.17
N PRO A 155 7.08 -15.84 -2.09
CA PRO A 155 7.88 -16.59 -3.06
C PRO A 155 7.37 -16.39 -4.50
N TYR A 156 8.27 -16.31 -5.48
CA TYR A 156 7.85 -16.31 -6.89
C TYR A 156 7.05 -17.56 -7.23
N SER A 157 5.93 -17.40 -7.94
CA SER A 157 5.18 -18.51 -8.55
C SER A 157 5.93 -19.10 -9.77
N THR A 158 6.79 -18.30 -10.41
CA THR A 158 7.63 -18.70 -11.54
C THR A 158 9.08 -18.28 -11.30
N THR A 159 10.01 -19.24 -11.38
CA THR A 159 11.46 -18.97 -11.32
C THR A 159 11.85 -17.79 -12.20
N SER A 160 12.43 -16.75 -11.60
CA SER A 160 13.00 -15.62 -12.33
C SER A 160 13.95 -16.13 -13.42
N THR A 161 13.91 -15.51 -14.59
CA THR A 161 14.82 -15.82 -15.72
C THR A 161 16.29 -15.55 -15.37
N THR A 162 16.57 -14.84 -14.28
CA THR A 162 17.91 -14.54 -13.79
C THR A 162 18.44 -15.57 -12.78
N GLY A 163 17.64 -16.57 -12.37
CA GLY A 163 18.05 -17.57 -11.38
C GLY A 163 18.22 -17.01 -9.96
N GLN A 164 17.93 -15.73 -9.74
CA GLN A 164 17.94 -15.09 -8.43
C GLN A 164 16.61 -15.37 -7.70
N ARG A 165 16.70 -15.95 -6.51
CA ARG A 165 15.56 -16.32 -5.66
C ARG A 165 15.26 -15.22 -4.64
N TYR A 166 14.87 -14.04 -5.11
CA TYR A 166 14.24 -13.06 -4.22
C TYR A 166 12.75 -13.40 -4.09
N GLY A 167 12.05 -12.84 -3.11
CA GLY A 167 10.59 -12.89 -3.10
C GLY A 167 10.02 -11.59 -3.64
N MET A 168 8.77 -11.63 -4.05
CA MET A 168 8.00 -10.48 -4.49
C MET A 168 7.51 -9.70 -3.26
N LEU A 169 7.80 -8.41 -3.23
CA LEU A 169 7.36 -7.52 -2.16
C LEU A 169 5.89 -7.16 -2.37
N HIS A 170 5.03 -7.60 -1.45
CA HIS A 170 3.66 -7.12 -1.35
C HIS A 170 3.61 -6.01 -0.29
N PHE A 171 3.18 -4.82 -0.71
CA PHE A 171 3.09 -3.65 0.17
C PHE A 171 1.93 -3.82 1.15
N ARG A 172 2.20 -3.78 2.45
CA ARG A 172 1.19 -3.98 3.51
C ARG A 172 0.84 -2.71 4.25
N ALA A 173 1.83 -1.86 4.53
CA ALA A 173 1.58 -0.56 5.13
C ALA A 173 2.68 0.47 4.83
N LEU A 174 2.33 1.75 4.92
CA LEU A 174 3.26 2.87 4.99
C LEU A 174 3.18 3.46 6.40
N ILE A 175 4.31 3.56 7.09
CA ILE A 175 4.42 4.19 8.41
C ILE A 175 5.11 5.53 8.20
N SER A 176 4.46 6.65 8.50
CA SER A 176 5.01 7.98 8.20
C SER A 176 4.81 8.98 9.32
N ALA A 177 5.85 9.76 9.61
CA ALA A 177 5.79 10.93 10.47
C ALA A 177 5.96 12.25 9.66
N ARG A 178 5.66 12.19 8.35
CA ARG A 178 5.83 13.27 7.38
C ARG A 178 4.48 13.68 6.79
N ASP A 179 3.71 14.43 7.57
CA ASP A 179 2.41 14.97 7.14
C ASP A 179 2.54 15.98 5.98
N ASP A 180 3.74 16.52 5.74
CA ASP A 180 4.06 17.36 4.59
C ASP A 180 4.13 16.57 3.28
N LEU A 181 4.51 15.28 3.34
CA LEU A 181 4.54 14.37 2.19
C LEU A 181 3.25 13.56 2.05
N TYR A 182 2.70 13.10 3.18
CA TYR A 182 1.54 12.22 3.25
C TYR A 182 0.43 12.84 4.12
N PRO A 183 -0.18 13.95 3.68
CA PRO A 183 -1.11 14.70 4.53
C PRO A 183 -2.37 13.89 4.83
N LEU A 184 -2.82 13.92 6.09
CA LEU A 184 -4.05 13.24 6.53
C LEU A 184 -5.28 13.62 5.70
N SER A 185 -5.39 14.90 5.31
CA SER A 185 -6.50 15.39 4.47
C SER A 185 -6.52 14.74 3.09
N TYR A 186 -5.36 14.30 2.60
CA TYR A 186 -5.28 13.46 1.42
C TYR A 186 -5.54 12.00 1.80
N MET A 187 -4.80 11.43 2.76
CA MET A 187 -4.87 10.00 3.08
C MET A 187 -6.27 9.52 3.49
N CYS A 188 -6.99 10.30 4.30
CA CYS A 188 -8.34 9.97 4.77
C CYS A 188 -9.46 10.34 3.78
N LYS A 189 -9.12 11.00 2.67
CA LYS A 189 -10.08 11.29 1.59
C LYS A 189 -9.89 10.26 0.49
N PRO A 190 -10.66 9.16 0.50
CA PRO A 190 -10.53 8.16 -0.54
C PRO A 190 -10.97 8.70 -1.88
N ASP A 191 -10.19 8.35 -2.89
CA ASP A 191 -10.58 8.44 -4.30
C ASP A 191 -10.44 7.03 -4.87
N PHE A 192 -11.45 6.19 -4.57
CA PHE A 192 -11.52 4.80 -5.06
C PHE A 192 -12.10 4.79 -6.47
N ASP A 193 -11.29 4.40 -7.43
CA ASP A 193 -11.64 4.38 -8.85
C ASP A 193 -11.63 2.95 -9.37
N LEU A 194 -12.80 2.44 -9.73
CA LEU A 194 -12.96 1.07 -10.22
C LEU A 194 -13.48 1.08 -11.65
N THR A 195 -12.74 0.43 -12.54
CA THR A 195 -13.18 0.11 -13.90
C THR A 195 -13.24 -1.40 -14.09
N ILE A 196 -14.38 -1.91 -14.51
CA ILE A 196 -14.65 -3.32 -14.81
C ILE A 196 -14.91 -3.42 -16.31
N HIS A 197 -14.01 -4.07 -17.04
CA HIS A 197 -14.19 -4.38 -18.45
C HIS A 197 -15.09 -5.59 -18.61
N ALA A 198 -16.08 -5.49 -19.49
CA ALA A 198 -16.87 -6.64 -19.86
C ALA A 198 -15.98 -7.68 -20.55
N SER A 199 -16.12 -8.95 -20.18
CA SER A 199 -15.59 -10.05 -20.99
C SER A 199 -16.26 -9.99 -22.36
N GLU A 200 -15.49 -9.76 -23.43
CA GLU A 200 -15.99 -9.96 -24.79
C GLU A 200 -16.43 -11.43 -24.91
N SER A 201 -17.75 -11.64 -24.97
CA SER A 201 -18.42 -12.93 -25.15
C SER A 201 -18.47 -13.34 -26.61
#